data_AF-A0A1F4QXW3-F1
#
_entry.id   AF-A0A1F4QXW3-F1
#
_cell.length_a   1.000
_cell.length_b   1.000
_cell.length_c   1.000
_cell.angle_alpha   90.00
_cell.angle_beta   90.00
_cell.angle_gamma   90.00
#
_symmetry.space_group_name_H-M   'P 1'
#
loop_
_entity.id
_entity.type
_entity.pdbx_description
1 polymer ?
#
loop_
_entity_poly.entity_id
_entity_poly.type
_entity_poly.pdbx_seq_one_letter_code
_entity_poly.pdbx_strand_id
1 'polypeptide(L)'
;MTEQMDIFSGPTTPLIPLLSKEGSRGELESEERRIISLLAEGKENARGVHWLGSMVGLSDVKLREIVRHLIDEHGYCIGSRTGEPAGYYIITEPEEIDEVYRSLRHRGISILVRASKLRKISLEEVFGQGTL
;
A
#
# COMPACT_ATOMS: atom_id res chain seq x y z
N MET A 1 12.80 34.13 -0.50
CA MET A 1 13.31 32.86 0.08
C MET A 1 12.09 32.17 0.65
N THR A 2 11.47 31.29 -0.12
CA THR A 2 10.18 30.68 0.24
C THR A 2 10.47 29.44 1.06
N GLU A 3 10.17 29.48 2.35
CA GLU A 3 10.23 28.31 3.22
C GLU A 3 9.25 27.25 2.68
N GLN A 4 9.79 26.12 2.23
CA GLN A 4 8.99 24.92 1.98
C GLN A 4 8.54 24.40 3.35
N MET A 5 7.28 24.66 3.71
CA MET A 5 6.63 23.94 4.80
C MET A 5 6.45 22.49 4.36
N ASP A 6 7.29 21.61 4.91
CA ASP A 6 7.11 20.16 4.80
C ASP A 6 5.90 19.77 5.65
N ILE A 7 4.71 19.81 5.03
CA ILE A 7 3.42 19.38 5.62
C ILE A 7 3.41 17.90 6.06
N PHE A 8 4.52 17.18 5.85
CA PHE A 8 4.72 15.80 6.31
C PHE A 8 5.71 15.66 7.48
N SER A 9 6.23 16.75 8.06
CA SER A 9 7.10 16.74 9.26
C SER A 9 6.33 16.74 10.60
N GLY A 10 5.15 16.11 10.64
CA GLY A 10 4.50 15.81 11.91
C GLY A 10 5.31 14.77 12.71
N PRO A 11 5.22 14.74 14.04
CA PRO A 11 5.83 13.67 14.82
C PRO A 11 5.28 12.33 14.35
N THR A 12 6.15 11.46 13.82
CA THR A 12 5.86 10.04 13.57
C THR A 12 5.75 9.34 14.91
N THR A 13 4.69 9.60 15.66
CA THR A 13 4.29 8.72 16.74
C THR A 13 3.85 7.42 16.07
N PRO A 14 4.52 6.27 16.31
CA PRO A 14 4.04 5.00 15.78
C PRO A 14 2.71 4.69 16.47
N LEU A 15 1.61 4.98 15.79
CA LEU A 15 0.26 4.67 16.27
C LEU A 15 -0.14 3.23 15.96
N ILE A 16 0.76 2.24 16.09
CA ILE A 16 0.35 0.83 16.03
C ILE A 16 1.26 -0.03 16.91
N PRO A 17 0.77 -0.52 18.07
CA PRO A 17 1.34 -1.67 18.74
C PRO A 17 0.80 -2.96 18.11
N LEU A 18 1.12 -3.28 16.84
CA LEU A 18 0.57 -4.49 16.18
C LEU A 18 1.23 -4.78 14.82
N LEU A 19 2.49 -5.21 14.83
CA LEU A 19 3.05 -6.00 13.73
C LEU A 19 2.43 -7.40 13.80
N SER A 20 1.15 -7.51 13.49
CA SER A 20 0.43 -8.78 13.56
C SER A 20 -0.40 -8.95 12.30
N LYS A 21 -0.44 -10.19 11.84
CA LYS A 21 -1.29 -10.72 10.75
C LYS A 21 -2.80 -10.56 11.00
N GLU A 22 -3.20 -9.78 11.98
CA GLU A 22 -4.58 -9.66 12.44
C GLU A 22 -5.14 -8.31 12.01
N GLY A 23 -5.76 -8.26 10.82
CA GLY A 23 -6.59 -7.13 10.41
C GLY A 23 -7.82 -6.96 11.32
N SER A 24 -8.54 -5.85 11.17
CA SER A 24 -9.77 -5.61 11.95
C SER A 24 -10.79 -6.74 11.72
N ARG A 25 -11.47 -7.17 12.79
CA ARG A 25 -12.35 -8.37 12.87
C ARG A 25 -13.66 -8.23 12.08
N GLY A 26 -13.59 -7.90 10.79
CA GLY A 26 -14.67 -8.13 9.83
C GLY A 26 -14.66 -9.58 9.31
N GLU A 27 -15.80 -10.09 8.87
CA GLU A 27 -15.84 -11.40 8.18
C GLU A 27 -15.15 -11.27 6.83
N LEU A 28 -13.93 -11.81 6.73
CA LEU A 28 -13.24 -11.92 5.44
C LEU A 28 -14.00 -12.85 4.50
N GLU A 29 -14.01 -12.56 3.21
CA GLU A 29 -14.48 -13.50 2.19
C GLU A 29 -13.55 -14.72 2.08
N SER A 30 -14.02 -15.81 1.45
CA SER A 30 -13.20 -17.02 1.30
C SER A 30 -11.92 -16.78 0.50
N GLU A 31 -11.96 -15.87 -0.47
CA GLU A 31 -10.82 -15.54 -1.33
C GLU A 31 -9.78 -14.70 -0.57
N GLU A 32 -10.24 -13.72 0.21
CA GLU A 32 -9.42 -12.90 1.09
C GLU A 32 -8.63 -13.73 2.09
N ARG A 33 -9.31 -14.65 2.79
CA ARG A 33 -8.65 -15.56 3.75
C ARG A 33 -7.58 -16.41 3.08
N ARG A 34 -7.86 -16.90 1.87
CA ARG A 34 -6.90 -17.71 1.10
C ARG A 34 -5.69 -16.87 0.70
N ILE A 35 -5.88 -15.65 0.22
CA ILE A 35 -4.78 -14.74 -0.12
C ILE A 35 -3.91 -14.47 1.11
N ILE A 36 -4.51 -14.09 2.25
CA ILE A 36 -3.77 -13.85 3.50
C ILE A 36 -2.97 -15.09 3.94
N SER A 37 -3.56 -16.29 3.84
CA SER A 37 -2.86 -17.54 4.17
C SER A 37 -1.67 -17.84 3.25
N LEU A 38 -1.70 -17.30 2.03
CA LEU A 38 -0.67 -17.44 1.00
C LEU A 38 0.33 -16.29 0.99
N LEU A 39 0.18 -15.23 1.79
CA LEU A 39 1.24 -14.22 1.88
C LEU A 39 2.33 -14.70 2.85
N ALA A 40 3.59 -14.48 2.47
CA ALA A 40 4.72 -14.69 3.36
C ALA A 40 5.01 -13.40 4.13
N GLU A 41 5.65 -13.56 5.28
CA GLU A 41 6.17 -12.45 6.09
C GLU A 41 7.52 -11.98 5.53
N GLY A 42 7.71 -10.66 5.51
CA GLY A 42 8.93 -10.01 5.08
C GLY A 42 9.09 -9.87 3.56
N LYS A 43 9.69 -8.76 3.14
CA LYS A 43 9.86 -8.35 1.74
C LYS A 43 10.76 -9.28 0.92
N GLU A 44 11.66 -10.01 1.59
CA GLU A 44 12.55 -10.99 0.95
C GLU A 44 11.82 -12.28 0.58
N ASN A 45 10.57 -12.46 1.02
CA ASN A 45 9.72 -13.60 0.70
C ASN A 45 8.49 -13.21 -0.14
N ALA A 46 8.52 -12.03 -0.77
CA ALA A 46 7.39 -11.53 -1.56
C ALA A 46 6.93 -12.55 -2.61
N ARG A 47 5.61 -12.70 -2.74
CA ARG A 47 5.01 -13.68 -3.64
C ARG A 47 4.36 -13.00 -4.82
N GLY A 48 4.73 -13.43 -6.02
CA GLY A 48 4.29 -12.84 -7.28
C GLY A 48 2.77 -12.90 -7.47
N VAL A 49 2.22 -11.83 -8.04
CA VAL A 49 0.78 -11.68 -8.32
C VAL A 49 0.24 -12.86 -9.12
N HIS A 50 0.93 -13.25 -10.18
CA HIS A 50 0.51 -14.35 -11.05
C HIS A 50 0.46 -15.69 -10.30
N TRP A 51 1.47 -15.96 -9.46
CA TRP A 51 1.52 -17.16 -8.64
C TRP A 51 0.41 -17.18 -7.59
N LEU A 52 0.18 -16.06 -6.90
CA LEU A 52 -0.92 -15.94 -5.94
C LEU A 52 -2.28 -16.15 -6.64
N GLY A 53 -2.46 -15.56 -7.82
CA GLY A 53 -3.67 -15.70 -8.62
C GLY A 53 -3.96 -17.15 -9.00
N SER A 54 -2.95 -17.89 -9.49
CA SER A 54 -3.11 -19.29 -9.87
C SER A 54 -3.43 -20.20 -8.68
N MET A 55 -2.87 -19.92 -7.50
CA MET A 55 -3.17 -20.67 -6.28
C MET A 55 -4.60 -20.45 -5.80
N VAL A 56 -5.19 -19.28 -6.05
CA VAL A 56 -6.56 -18.94 -5.61
C VAL A 56 -7.61 -19.20 -6.70
N GLY A 57 -7.21 -19.25 -7.98
CA GLY A 57 -8.12 -19.32 -9.12
C GLY A 57 -8.60 -17.93 -9.58
N LEU A 58 -7.79 -16.90 -9.36
CA LEU A 58 -8.11 -15.50 -9.65
C LEU A 58 -7.26 -14.95 -10.79
N SER A 59 -7.83 -13.99 -11.53
CA SER A 59 -7.04 -13.15 -12.43
C SER A 59 -6.14 -12.20 -11.64
N ASP A 60 -5.02 -11.78 -12.24
CA ASP A 60 -4.14 -10.76 -11.68
C ASP A 60 -4.87 -9.46 -11.32
N VAL A 61 -5.90 -9.08 -12.09
CA VAL A 61 -6.70 -7.88 -11.82
C VAL A 61 -7.48 -8.06 -10.51
N LYS A 62 -8.23 -9.17 -10.41
CA LYS A 62 -9.05 -9.45 -9.23
C LYS A 62 -8.20 -9.65 -7.96
N LEU A 63 -7.04 -10.28 -8.08
CA LEU A 63 -6.11 -10.41 -6.95
C LEU A 63 -5.68 -9.04 -6.41
N ARG A 64 -5.28 -8.11 -7.29
CA ARG A 64 -4.87 -6.76 -6.87
C ARG A 64 -6.01 -5.97 -6.22
N GLU A 65 -7.24 -6.14 -6.71
CA GLU A 65 -8.43 -5.54 -6.10
C GLU A 65 -8.67 -6.06 -4.68
N ILE A 66 -8.57 -7.38 -4.48
CA ILE A 66 -8.74 -7.98 -3.14
C ILE A 66 -7.61 -7.55 -2.20
N VAL A 67 -6.36 -7.53 -2.66
CA VAL A 67 -5.24 -7.05 -1.84
C VAL A 67 -5.45 -5.59 -1.44
N ARG A 68 -5.96 -4.74 -2.33
CA ARG A 68 -6.33 -3.36 -1.99
C ARG A 68 -7.42 -3.33 -0.91
N HIS A 69 -8.48 -4.12 -1.06
CA HIS A 69 -9.57 -4.20 -0.08
C HIS A 69 -9.07 -4.66 1.31
N LEU A 70 -8.18 -5.66 1.34
CA LEU A 70 -7.52 -6.13 2.56
C LEU A 70 -6.73 -5.02 3.28
N ILE A 71 -6.09 -4.11 2.53
CA ILE A 71 -5.34 -2.98 3.09
C ILE A 71 -6.31 -1.88 3.57
N ASP A 72 -7.18 -1.42 2.68
CA ASP A 72 -7.95 -0.19 2.87
C ASP A 72 -9.13 -0.41 3.85
N GLU A 73 -9.83 -1.54 3.75
CA GLU A 73 -11.05 -1.81 4.52
C GLU A 73 -10.78 -2.69 5.75
N HIS A 74 -9.85 -3.64 5.63
CA HIS A 74 -9.52 -4.57 6.71
C HIS A 74 -8.26 -4.20 7.50
N GLY A 75 -7.46 -3.25 7.02
CA GLY A 75 -6.28 -2.75 7.74
C GLY A 75 -5.11 -3.74 7.78
N TYR A 76 -5.03 -4.71 6.88
CA TYR A 76 -3.87 -5.61 6.81
C TYR A 76 -2.62 -4.85 6.35
N CYS A 77 -1.51 -5.02 7.07
CA CYS A 77 -0.21 -4.47 6.71
C CYS A 77 0.43 -5.28 5.57
N ILE A 78 -0.01 -5.04 4.34
CA ILE A 78 0.51 -5.72 3.13
C ILE A 78 1.43 -4.76 2.37
N GLY A 79 2.68 -5.19 2.18
CA GLY A 79 3.66 -4.50 1.36
C GLY A 79 3.67 -5.02 -0.08
N SER A 80 4.19 -4.20 -0.99
CA SER A 80 4.44 -4.60 -2.38
C SER A 80 5.83 -4.21 -2.82
N ARG A 81 6.52 -5.10 -3.53
CA ARG A 81 7.87 -4.89 -4.07
C ARG A 81 7.92 -5.20 -5.56
N THR A 82 8.70 -4.41 -6.30
CA THR A 82 8.94 -4.59 -7.75
C THR A 82 10.31 -5.18 -8.09
N GLY A 83 11.23 -5.27 -7.10
CA GLY A 83 12.52 -5.96 -7.25
C GLY A 83 12.38 -7.48 -7.13
N GLU A 84 13.49 -8.21 -7.07
CA GLU A 84 13.48 -9.67 -6.87
C GLU A 84 13.62 -10.01 -5.37
N PRO A 85 12.70 -10.77 -4.76
CA PRO A 85 11.45 -11.28 -5.36
C PRO A 85 10.37 -10.20 -5.46
N ALA A 86 9.58 -10.28 -6.54
CA ALA A 86 8.51 -9.32 -6.83
C ALA A 86 7.16 -9.83 -6.33
N GLY A 87 6.35 -8.92 -5.80
CA GLY A 87 4.97 -9.23 -5.40
C GLY A 87 4.58 -8.71 -4.02
N TYR A 88 3.69 -9.44 -3.35
CA TYR A 88 3.08 -9.05 -2.09
C TYR A 88 3.65 -9.83 -0.90
N TYR A 89 3.70 -9.19 0.26
CA TYR A 89 4.16 -9.78 1.53
C TYR A 89 3.45 -9.12 2.72
N ILE A 90 3.42 -9.80 3.86
CA ILE A 90 3.03 -9.20 5.13
C ILE A 90 4.22 -8.44 5.70
N ILE A 91 4.00 -7.17 6.00
CA ILE A 91 5.00 -6.31 6.62
C ILE A 91 5.19 -6.74 8.07
N THR A 92 6.44 -7.00 8.44
CA THR A 92 6.79 -7.42 9.81
C THR A 92 7.87 -6.55 10.44
N GLU A 93 8.59 -5.74 9.65
CA GLU A 93 9.66 -4.88 10.16
C GLU A 93 9.35 -3.38 9.96
N PRO A 94 9.74 -2.50 10.90
CA PRO A 94 9.56 -1.05 10.75
C PRO A 94 10.21 -0.47 9.48
N GLU A 95 11.35 -1.00 9.07
CA GLU A 95 12.06 -0.57 7.86
C GLU A 95 11.23 -0.83 6.60
N GLU A 96 10.44 -1.90 6.59
CA GLU A 96 9.54 -2.23 5.48
C GLU A 96 8.37 -1.25 5.41
N ILE A 97 7.84 -0.82 6.57
CA ILE A 97 6.84 0.24 6.65
C ILE A 97 7.40 1.52 6.02
N ASP A 98 8.59 1.93 6.43
CA ASP A 98 9.24 3.14 5.93
C ASP A 98 9.49 3.08 4.42
N GLU A 99 9.94 1.94 3.91
CA GLU A 99 10.15 1.72 2.47
C GLU A 99 8.84 1.83 1.68
N VAL A 100 7.77 1.15 2.14
CA VAL A 100 6.45 1.19 1.50
C VAL A 100 5.88 2.61 1.57
N TYR A 101 5.96 3.28 2.72
CA TYR A 101 5.51 4.66 2.89
C TYR A 101 6.23 5.61 1.95
N ARG A 102 7.57 5.56 1.88
CA ARG A 102 8.37 6.41 0.98
C ARG A 102 7.97 6.21 -0.49
N SER A 103 7.80 4.95 -0.90
CA SER A 103 7.37 4.60 -2.25
C SER A 103 5.98 5.16 -2.58
N LEU A 104 5.01 4.98 -1.68
CA LEU A 104 3.65 5.49 -1.85
C LEU A 104 3.62 7.03 -1.87
N ARG A 105 4.30 7.70 -0.94
CA ARG A 105 4.42 9.16 -0.90
C ARG A 105 5.00 9.70 -2.20
N HIS A 106 6.11 9.14 -2.68
CA HIS A 106 6.76 9.57 -3.90
C HIS A 106 5.85 9.40 -5.14
N ARG A 107 5.15 8.26 -5.23
CA ARG A 107 4.21 7.99 -6.32
C ARG A 107 3.00 8.93 -6.27
N GLY A 108 2.41 9.13 -5.09
CA GLY A 108 1.29 10.04 -4.87
C GLY A 108 1.61 11.46 -5.31
N ILE A 109 2.73 12.01 -4.84
CA ILE A 109 3.19 13.35 -5.24
C ILE A 109 3.41 13.42 -6.76
N SER A 110 4.07 12.42 -7.35
CA SER A 110 4.34 12.38 -8.79
C SER A 110 3.05 12.35 -9.64
N ILE A 111 2.02 11.66 -9.16
CA ILE A 111 0.68 11.63 -9.80
C ILE A 111 0.03 13.01 -9.75
N LEU A 112 0.04 13.67 -8.58
CA LEU A 112 -0.54 15.00 -8.41
C LEU A 112 0.19 16.05 -9.27
N VAL A 113 1.52 15.99 -9.32
CA VAL A 113 2.35 16.85 -10.21
C VAL A 113 2.02 16.61 -11.67
N ARG A 114 1.78 15.36 -12.08
CA ARG A 114 1.37 15.06 -13.46
C ARG A 114 -0.02 15.63 -13.77
N ALA A 115 -0.97 15.48 -12.83
CA ALA A 115 -2.31 16.02 -12.98
C ALA A 115 -2.32 17.55 -13.11
N SER A 116 -1.52 18.25 -12.30
CA SER A 116 -1.40 19.71 -12.35
C SER A 116 -0.87 20.19 -13.70
N LYS A 117 0.16 19.53 -14.24
CA LYS A 117 0.70 19.81 -15.59
C LYS A 117 -0.32 19.57 -16.71
N LEU A 118 -1.10 18.49 -16.63
CA LEU A 118 -2.11 18.16 -17.64
C LEU A 118 -3.24 19.20 -17.69
N ARG A 119 -3.64 19.74 -16.51
CA ARG A 119 -4.71 20.72 -16.39
C ARG A 119 -4.24 22.17 -16.39
N LYS A 120 -2.92 22.39 -16.34
CA LYS A 120 -2.26 23.72 -16.26
C LYS A 120 -2.73 24.55 -15.05
N ILE A 121 -2.93 23.88 -13.91
CA ILE A 121 -3.28 24.50 -12.63
C ILE A 121 -2.18 24.24 -11.60
N SER A 122 -2.22 24.88 -10.44
CA SER A 122 -1.20 24.69 -9.41
C SER A 122 -1.32 23.30 -8.75
N LEU A 123 -0.25 22.85 -8.08
CA LEU A 123 -0.28 21.59 -7.33
C LEU A 123 -1.25 21.67 -6.15
N GLU A 124 -1.31 22.84 -5.51
CA GLU A 124 -2.19 23.14 -4.39
C GLU A 124 -3.66 23.05 -4.81
N GLU A 125 -4.00 23.52 -6.01
CA GLU A 125 -5.37 23.43 -6.54
C GLU A 125 -5.77 21.98 -6.84
N VAL A 126 -4.87 21.16 -7.38
CA VAL A 126 -5.13 19.72 -7.56
C VAL A 126 -5.30 19.03 -6.21
N PHE A 127 -4.44 19.33 -5.25
CA PHE A 127 -4.50 18.73 -3.93
C PHE A 127 -5.81 19.10 -3.20
N GLY A 128 -6.26 20.35 -3.32
CA GLY A 128 -7.52 20.83 -2.75
C GLY A 128 -8.78 20.17 -3.31
N GLN A 129 -8.69 19.41 -4.41
CA GLN A 129 -9.80 18.60 -4.94
C GLN A 129 -9.94 17.25 -4.25
N GLY A 130 -8.96 16.83 -3.44
CA GLY A 130 -9.00 15.62 -2.65
C GLY A 130 -9.99 15.73 -1.49
N THR A 131 -11.29 15.60 -1.77
CA THR A 131 -12.27 15.22 -0.76
C THR A 131 -12.29 13.69 -0.73
N LEU A 132 -11.69 13.12 0.32
CA LEU A 132 -11.63 11.67 0.58
C LEU A 132 -12.48 11.36 1.82
#